data_AF-A0A2B4S251-F1
#
_entry.id   AF-A0A2B4S251-F1
#
_cell.length_a   1.000
_cell.length_b   1.000
_cell.length_c   1.000
_cell.angle_alpha   90.00
_cell.angle_beta   90.00
_cell.angle_gamma   90.00
#
_symmetry.space_group_name_H-M   'P 1'
#
loop_
_entity.id
_entity.type
_entity.pdbx_description
1 polymer ?
#
loop_
_entity_poly.entity_id
_entity_poly.type
_entity_poly.pdbx_seq_one_letter_code
_entity_poly.pdbx_strand_id
1 'polypeptide(L)'
;MKKNYPPNFQYADFAPMFKAEFFDANIWAELLSMSGARYVVLTSKHHKALSKTVVTNDRWCSNGCSCHHGDVYTCSDRYNPGKLLNHKWENAMTVDKFSWGYRRNADIMDYLTIEELLYQLVSTVSCGGNLLMNVGPTADGRIIPAFQERPVQMGQWLSVNGEAIYSTKPWRAQNDTVTKDVWYTSKNGTVYAIALVWPFSGYLPLGAPMYTDETQVTLLGYEGKFSWLPMLKGGILVNAPCIPANKLKSKWAWVFKLDFVH
;
A
#
# COMPACT_ATOMS: atom_id res chain seq x y z
N MET A 1 -16.20 9.54 -28.47
CA MET A 1 -15.60 9.81 -29.80
C MET A 1 -16.29 10.97 -30.51
N LYS A 2 -17.57 10.85 -30.91
CA LYS A 2 -18.28 11.86 -31.73
C LYS A 2 -18.28 13.31 -31.23
N LYS A 3 -18.17 13.56 -29.92
CA LYS A 3 -18.16 14.93 -29.35
C LYS A 3 -16.80 15.64 -29.49
N ASN A 4 -15.70 14.90 -29.40
CA ASN A 4 -14.36 15.47 -29.20
C ASN A 4 -13.37 15.13 -30.34
N TYR A 5 -13.78 14.31 -31.30
CA TYR A 5 -12.93 13.86 -32.41
C TYR A 5 -13.69 13.99 -33.73
N PRO A 6 -12.98 14.19 -34.87
CA PRO A 6 -13.59 14.32 -36.18
C PRO A 6 -14.54 13.16 -36.54
N PRO A 7 -15.50 13.38 -37.45
CA PRO A 7 -16.30 12.29 -38.02
C PRO A 7 -15.40 11.15 -38.54
N ASN A 8 -15.85 9.90 -38.37
CA ASN A 8 -15.16 8.68 -38.75
C ASN A 8 -13.85 8.35 -37.99
N PHE A 9 -13.42 9.15 -37.02
CA PHE A 9 -12.25 8.82 -36.20
C PHE A 9 -12.50 7.54 -35.36
N GLN A 10 -11.65 6.54 -35.55
CA GLN A 10 -11.69 5.23 -34.89
C GLN A 10 -10.67 5.14 -33.75
N TYR A 11 -10.83 4.15 -32.87
CA TYR A 11 -9.90 3.96 -31.75
C TYR A 11 -8.48 3.60 -32.22
N ALA A 12 -8.35 2.87 -33.34
CA ALA A 12 -7.06 2.48 -33.90
C ALA A 12 -6.24 3.71 -34.37
N ASP A 13 -6.90 4.82 -34.70
CA ASP A 13 -6.25 6.05 -35.17
C ASP A 13 -5.41 6.71 -34.06
N PHE A 14 -5.61 6.34 -32.79
CA PHE A 14 -4.73 6.76 -31.70
C PHE A 14 -3.37 6.07 -31.70
N ALA A 15 -3.24 4.88 -32.29
CA ALA A 15 -1.98 4.12 -32.27
C ALA A 15 -0.81 4.91 -32.90
N PRO A 16 -0.94 5.49 -34.12
CA PRO A 16 0.14 6.32 -34.66
C PRO A 16 0.35 7.63 -33.89
N MET A 17 -0.61 8.08 -33.08
CA MET A 17 -0.51 9.29 -32.25
C MET A 17 0.22 9.05 -30.92
N PHE A 18 0.34 7.79 -30.46
CA PHE A 18 1.07 7.45 -29.25
C PHE A 18 2.57 7.46 -29.52
N LYS A 19 3.18 8.65 -29.36
CA LYS A 19 4.60 8.88 -29.65
C LYS A 19 5.51 8.79 -28.42
N ALA A 20 4.97 8.96 -27.22
CA ALA A 20 5.74 8.95 -25.98
C ALA A 20 6.97 9.91 -26.01
N GLU A 21 6.81 11.10 -26.59
CA GLU A 21 7.91 12.02 -26.93
C GLU A 21 8.74 12.48 -25.73
N PHE A 22 8.17 12.47 -24.53
CA PHE A 22 8.80 12.85 -23.27
C PHE A 22 9.03 11.64 -22.35
N PHE A 23 8.96 10.42 -22.88
CA PHE A 23 9.30 9.23 -22.11
C PHE A 23 10.80 9.19 -21.85
N ASP A 24 11.16 9.04 -20.58
CA ASP A 24 12.52 8.78 -20.13
C ASP A 24 12.49 7.63 -19.11
N ALA A 25 13.11 6.50 -19.48
CA ALA A 25 13.16 5.31 -18.66
C ALA A 25 13.93 5.54 -17.35
N ASN A 26 14.93 6.43 -17.33
CA ASN A 26 15.71 6.73 -16.13
C ASN A 26 14.86 7.50 -15.11
N ILE A 27 14.07 8.48 -15.57
CA ILE A 27 13.16 9.24 -14.70
C ILE A 27 12.11 8.30 -14.09
N TRP A 28 11.58 7.38 -14.88
CA TRP A 28 10.63 6.39 -14.37
C TRP A 28 11.29 5.45 -13.36
N ALA A 29 12.48 4.95 -13.66
CA ALA A 29 13.22 4.06 -12.75
C ALA A 29 13.59 4.76 -11.43
N GLU A 30 14.00 6.03 -11.49
CA GLU A 30 14.29 6.84 -10.31
C GLU A 30 13.05 7.01 -9.43
N LEU A 31 11.91 7.39 -10.02
CA LEU A 31 10.65 7.51 -9.28
C LEU A 31 10.24 6.18 -8.62
N LEU A 32 10.34 5.08 -9.35
CA LEU A 32 10.00 3.75 -8.85
C LEU A 32 10.95 3.32 -7.71
N SER A 33 12.24 3.62 -7.83
CA SER A 33 13.22 3.41 -6.76
C SER A 33 12.88 4.23 -5.51
N MET A 34 12.55 5.52 -5.69
CA MET A 34 12.15 6.41 -4.60
C MET A 34 10.87 5.96 -3.90
N SER A 35 9.99 5.21 -4.57
CA SER A 35 8.74 4.73 -3.99
C SER A 35 8.89 3.61 -2.95
N GLY A 36 10.05 2.96 -2.91
CA GLY A 36 10.26 1.75 -2.10
C GLY A 36 9.73 0.46 -2.72
N ALA A 37 9.14 0.51 -3.91
CA ALA A 37 8.69 -0.69 -4.62
C ALA A 37 9.84 -1.71 -4.80
N ARG A 38 9.52 -3.01 -4.68
CA ARG A 38 10.50 -4.11 -4.83
C ARG A 38 10.41 -4.83 -6.17
N TYR A 39 9.34 -4.58 -6.91
CA TYR A 39 9.13 -5.08 -8.26
C TYR A 39 8.22 -4.12 -9.02
N VAL A 40 8.21 -4.25 -10.34
CA VAL A 40 7.42 -3.40 -11.25
C VAL A 40 6.76 -4.33 -12.26
N VAL A 41 5.48 -4.10 -12.53
CA VAL A 41 4.74 -4.82 -13.58
C VAL A 41 4.34 -3.81 -14.64
N LEU A 42 4.75 -4.06 -15.88
CA LEU A 42 4.39 -3.23 -17.03
C LEU A 42 3.26 -3.89 -17.82
N THR A 43 2.30 -3.08 -18.24
CA THR A 43 1.23 -3.54 -19.13
C THR A 43 1.80 -3.81 -20.53
N SER A 44 2.21 -5.04 -20.79
CA SER A 44 2.67 -5.48 -22.11
C SER A 44 1.55 -5.46 -23.15
N LYS A 45 0.32 -5.73 -22.70
CA LYS A 45 -0.88 -5.82 -23.53
C LYS A 45 -2.14 -5.60 -22.68
N HIS A 46 -3.09 -4.83 -23.20
CA HIS A 46 -4.42 -4.64 -22.59
C HIS A 46 -5.54 -5.18 -23.50
N HIS A 47 -6.78 -5.29 -22.99
CA HIS A 47 -7.94 -6.00 -23.60
C HIS A 47 -8.21 -5.74 -25.09
N LYS A 48 -7.74 -4.62 -25.67
CA LYS A 48 -7.96 -4.27 -27.09
C LYS A 48 -6.87 -4.73 -28.06
N ALA A 49 -5.77 -5.29 -27.57
CA ALA A 49 -4.78 -5.96 -28.41
C ALA A 49 -5.06 -7.48 -28.40
N LEU A 50 -4.81 -8.21 -29.50
CA LEU A 50 -4.95 -9.67 -29.59
C LEU A 50 -3.57 -10.29 -29.91
N SER A 51 -2.67 -10.36 -28.92
CA SER A 51 -1.50 -11.25 -28.97
C SER A 51 -1.83 -12.62 -28.36
N LYS A 52 -1.34 -13.69 -28.98
CA LYS A 52 -1.55 -15.10 -28.59
C LYS A 52 -0.52 -15.61 -27.56
N THR A 53 0.40 -14.77 -27.10
CA THR A 53 1.57 -15.18 -26.29
C THR A 53 1.75 -14.33 -25.02
N VAL A 54 0.67 -14.03 -24.31
CA VAL A 54 0.75 -13.35 -23.01
C VAL A 54 0.46 -14.34 -21.90
N VAL A 55 1.36 -14.43 -20.93
CA VAL A 55 1.14 -15.13 -19.66
C VAL A 55 0.54 -14.13 -18.69
N THR A 56 -0.60 -14.47 -18.07
CA THR A 56 -1.19 -13.69 -16.99
C THR A 56 -1.36 -14.58 -15.77
N ASN A 57 -1.10 -14.04 -14.59
CA ASN A 57 -1.30 -14.73 -13.34
C ASN A 57 -2.72 -14.43 -12.82
N ASP A 58 -3.52 -15.49 -12.63
CA ASP A 58 -4.88 -15.45 -12.03
C ASP A 58 -5.90 -14.47 -12.68
N ARG A 59 -5.67 -13.97 -13.90
CA ARG A 59 -6.55 -13.00 -14.62
C ARG A 59 -6.73 -13.27 -16.12
N TRP A 60 -6.67 -14.52 -16.56
CA TRP A 60 -6.70 -14.86 -17.99
C TRP A 60 -8.09 -14.95 -18.63
N CYS A 61 -9.17 -14.96 -17.84
CA CYS A 61 -10.51 -15.20 -18.35
C CYS A 61 -11.52 -14.24 -17.72
N SER A 62 -12.59 -13.97 -18.45
CA SER A 62 -13.62 -13.00 -18.09
C SER A 62 -14.55 -13.47 -16.98
N ASN A 63 -14.71 -14.78 -16.75
CA ASN A 63 -15.64 -15.33 -15.75
C ASN A 63 -15.03 -16.54 -15.02
N GLY A 64 -14.93 -16.44 -13.68
CA GLY A 64 -14.72 -17.59 -12.80
C GLY A 64 -13.27 -18.08 -12.65
N CYS A 65 -12.28 -17.42 -13.25
CA CYS A 65 -10.87 -17.80 -13.06
C CYS A 65 -10.17 -17.04 -11.93
N SER A 66 -10.61 -15.83 -11.60
CA SER A 66 -9.97 -15.04 -10.56
C SER A 66 -10.10 -15.72 -9.21
N CYS A 67 -9.01 -15.76 -8.44
CA CYS A 67 -8.92 -16.42 -7.13
C CYS A 67 -9.11 -17.93 -7.13
N HIS A 68 -8.78 -18.57 -8.24
CA HIS A 68 -8.81 -20.02 -8.35
C HIS A 68 -7.47 -20.61 -8.81
N HIS A 69 -6.58 -19.81 -9.41
CA HIS A 69 -5.38 -20.32 -10.07
C HIS A 69 -4.16 -19.40 -9.84
N GLY A 70 -2.97 -19.87 -10.25
CA GLY A 70 -1.74 -19.08 -10.22
C GLY A 70 -1.01 -19.07 -8.88
N ASP A 71 0.20 -18.52 -8.88
CA ASP A 71 1.10 -18.51 -7.72
C ASP A 71 0.64 -17.51 -6.64
N VAL A 72 -0.05 -16.45 -7.07
CA VAL A 72 -0.73 -15.49 -6.19
C VAL A 72 -2.12 -15.17 -6.72
N TYR A 73 -3.06 -14.98 -5.81
CA TYR A 73 -4.45 -14.66 -6.12
C TYR A 73 -4.68 -13.16 -6.29
N THR A 74 -5.47 -12.78 -7.28
CA THR A 74 -5.83 -11.38 -7.58
C THR A 74 -7.31 -11.25 -7.95
N CYS A 75 -8.21 -11.59 -7.01
CA CYS A 75 -9.64 -11.82 -7.25
C CYS A 75 -10.34 -10.72 -8.04
N SER A 76 -10.08 -9.47 -7.68
CA SER A 76 -10.70 -8.30 -8.26
C SER A 76 -9.75 -7.11 -8.18
N ASP A 77 -10.08 -6.04 -8.87
CA ASP A 77 -9.42 -4.75 -8.63
C ASP A 77 -9.66 -4.31 -7.19
N ARG A 78 -8.63 -3.76 -6.56
CA ARG A 78 -8.62 -3.31 -5.16
C ARG A 78 -9.03 -4.41 -4.17
N TYR A 79 -8.81 -5.67 -4.52
CA TYR A 79 -9.18 -6.79 -3.66
C TYR A 79 -8.44 -6.69 -2.33
N ASN A 80 -9.18 -6.67 -1.22
CA ASN A 80 -8.64 -6.76 0.12
C ASN A 80 -9.62 -7.58 0.98
N PRO A 81 -9.27 -8.82 1.38
CA PRO A 81 -10.18 -9.71 2.10
C PRO A 81 -10.44 -9.25 3.54
N GLY A 82 -9.63 -8.33 4.09
CA GLY A 82 -9.71 -7.89 5.48
C GLY A 82 -9.41 -9.00 6.51
N LYS A 83 -8.91 -10.16 6.05
CA LYS A 83 -8.57 -11.32 6.86
C LYS A 83 -7.43 -12.11 6.22
N LEU A 84 -6.74 -12.91 7.03
CA LEU A 84 -5.72 -13.81 6.52
C LEU A 84 -6.33 -14.89 5.61
N LEU A 85 -5.69 -15.13 4.46
CA LEU A 85 -6.03 -16.21 3.54
C LEU A 85 -4.98 -17.31 3.58
N ASN A 86 -5.40 -18.54 3.26
CA ASN A 86 -4.51 -19.70 3.18
C ASN A 86 -3.60 -19.70 1.93
N HIS A 87 -3.87 -18.82 0.96
CA HIS A 87 -3.10 -18.67 -0.26
C HIS A 87 -2.55 -17.24 -0.37
N LYS A 88 -1.38 -17.09 -0.99
CA LYS A 88 -0.83 -15.76 -1.25
C LYS A 88 -1.70 -15.01 -2.24
N TRP A 89 -1.80 -13.70 -2.04
CA TRP A 89 -2.68 -12.84 -2.81
C TRP A 89 -2.07 -11.45 -2.94
N GLU A 90 -2.56 -10.68 -3.91
CA GLU A 90 -2.05 -9.34 -4.23
C GLU A 90 -3.22 -8.38 -4.45
N ASN A 91 -3.17 -7.24 -3.73
CA ASN A 91 -4.06 -6.10 -3.88
C ASN A 91 -3.58 -5.25 -5.08
N ALA A 92 -4.05 -5.58 -6.27
CA ALA A 92 -3.81 -4.76 -7.45
C ALA A 92 -4.79 -3.57 -7.46
N MET A 93 -4.28 -2.34 -7.33
CA MET A 93 -5.08 -1.13 -7.16
C MET A 93 -4.48 0.09 -7.87
N THR A 94 -5.29 1.15 -8.00
CA THR A 94 -4.92 2.38 -8.72
C THR A 94 -4.89 3.60 -7.80
N VAL A 95 -3.91 4.49 -7.98
CA VAL A 95 -3.89 5.78 -7.25
C VAL A 95 -5.10 6.65 -7.60
N ASP A 96 -5.52 6.67 -8.88
CA ASP A 96 -6.80 7.25 -9.30
C ASP A 96 -7.95 6.33 -8.86
N LYS A 97 -8.95 6.88 -8.17
CA LYS A 97 -10.11 6.16 -7.62
C LYS A 97 -10.94 5.46 -8.71
N PHE A 98 -10.90 5.96 -9.95
CA PHE A 98 -11.81 5.54 -11.02
C PHE A 98 -11.13 4.86 -12.22
N SER A 99 -9.80 4.91 -12.34
CA SER A 99 -9.12 4.45 -13.57
C SER A 99 -7.73 3.88 -13.35
N TRP A 100 -7.37 2.87 -14.16
CA TRP A 100 -6.01 2.36 -14.33
C TRP A 100 -5.19 3.24 -15.28
N GLY A 101 -5.80 3.72 -16.36
CA GLY A 101 -5.17 4.62 -17.33
C GLY A 101 -5.30 6.09 -16.93
N TYR A 102 -4.47 6.94 -17.52
CA TYR A 102 -4.53 8.38 -17.29
C TYR A 102 -5.88 9.00 -17.72
N ARG A 103 -6.48 9.79 -16.82
CA ARG A 103 -7.66 10.62 -17.10
C ARG A 103 -7.28 12.10 -17.08
N ARG A 104 -7.43 12.76 -18.23
CA ARG A 104 -7.15 14.21 -18.35
C ARG A 104 -8.10 15.08 -17.51
N ASN A 105 -9.31 14.60 -17.25
CA ASN A 105 -10.35 15.32 -16.52
C ASN A 105 -10.43 14.94 -15.03
N ALA A 106 -9.44 14.24 -14.49
CA ALA A 106 -9.40 13.88 -13.08
C ALA A 106 -9.11 15.11 -12.21
N ASP A 107 -9.89 15.28 -11.15
CA ASP A 107 -9.64 16.27 -10.09
C ASP A 107 -8.61 15.73 -9.08
N ILE A 108 -7.99 16.59 -8.27
CA ILE A 108 -7.09 16.15 -7.22
C ILE A 108 -7.78 15.22 -6.21
N MET A 109 -9.08 15.43 -5.95
CA MET A 109 -9.89 14.61 -5.04
C MET A 109 -10.17 13.21 -5.58
N ASP A 110 -10.01 13.00 -6.89
CA ASP A 110 -10.15 11.70 -7.53
C ASP A 110 -8.94 10.79 -7.29
N TYR A 111 -7.83 11.31 -6.75
CA TYR A 111 -6.68 10.51 -6.38
C TYR A 111 -6.74 10.15 -4.89
N LEU A 112 -6.28 8.96 -4.54
CA LEU A 112 -6.14 8.56 -3.15
C LEU A 112 -5.10 9.45 -2.44
N THR A 113 -5.38 9.81 -1.19
CA THR A 113 -4.40 10.49 -0.33
C THR A 113 -3.33 9.51 0.13
N ILE A 114 -2.25 10.04 0.70
CA ILE A 114 -1.19 9.19 1.26
C ILE A 114 -1.71 8.36 2.44
N GLU A 115 -2.59 8.89 3.28
CA GLU A 115 -3.23 8.17 4.38
C GLU A 115 -4.08 7.00 3.86
N GLU A 116 -4.87 7.23 2.81
CA GLU A 116 -5.66 6.17 2.17
C GLU A 116 -4.74 5.09 1.57
N LEU A 117 -3.63 5.47 0.94
CA LEU A 117 -2.65 4.52 0.38
C LEU A 117 -1.91 3.72 1.46
N LEU A 118 -1.54 4.35 2.57
CA LEU A 118 -0.93 3.68 3.72
C LEU A 118 -1.91 2.71 4.38
N TYR A 119 -3.20 3.08 4.49
CA TYR A 119 -4.23 2.14 4.93
C TYR A 119 -4.28 0.91 4.01
N GLN A 120 -4.28 1.09 2.69
CA GLN A 120 -4.28 -0.02 1.74
C GLN A 120 -3.04 -0.91 1.91
N LEU A 121 -1.85 -0.32 2.02
CA LEU A 121 -0.60 -1.05 2.22
C LEU A 121 -0.62 -1.86 3.52
N VAL A 122 -0.90 -1.19 4.63
CA VAL A 122 -0.80 -1.76 5.98
C VAL A 122 -1.83 -2.86 6.18
N SER A 123 -3.09 -2.65 5.79
CA SER A 123 -4.13 -3.67 5.90
C SER A 123 -3.85 -4.88 5.00
N THR A 124 -3.32 -4.65 3.78
CA THR A 124 -2.95 -5.71 2.83
C THR A 124 -1.83 -6.59 3.39
N VAL A 125 -0.74 -5.99 3.85
CA VAL A 125 0.43 -6.72 4.37
C VAL A 125 0.10 -7.46 5.66
N SER A 126 -0.68 -6.83 6.55
CA SER A 126 -1.15 -7.46 7.79
C SER A 126 -1.99 -8.72 7.52
N CYS A 127 -2.78 -8.70 6.44
CA CYS A 127 -3.57 -9.84 5.93
C CYS A 127 -2.77 -10.78 4.99
N GLY A 128 -1.46 -10.59 4.86
CA GLY A 128 -0.55 -11.50 4.18
C GLY A 128 -0.44 -11.35 2.67
N GLY A 129 -1.00 -10.27 2.12
CA GLY A 129 -0.93 -9.96 0.70
C GLY A 129 0.18 -8.98 0.34
N ASN A 130 0.43 -8.84 -0.96
CA ASN A 130 1.26 -7.78 -1.53
C ASN A 130 0.39 -6.64 -2.04
N LEU A 131 0.90 -5.40 -2.05
CA LEU A 131 0.23 -4.27 -2.68
C LEU A 131 0.88 -3.98 -4.03
N LEU A 132 0.10 -4.07 -5.11
CA LEU A 132 0.51 -3.62 -6.45
C LEU A 132 -0.22 -2.32 -6.78
N MET A 133 0.49 -1.21 -6.65
CA MET A 133 -0.04 0.13 -6.89
C MET A 133 0.29 0.61 -8.32
N ASN A 134 -0.75 0.92 -9.09
CA ASN A 134 -0.64 1.42 -10.45
C ASN A 134 -0.54 2.94 -10.53
N VAL A 135 0.36 3.41 -11.41
CA VAL A 135 0.42 4.77 -11.93
C VAL A 135 0.05 4.77 -13.41
N GLY A 136 -0.65 5.80 -13.87
CA GLY A 136 -1.08 5.94 -15.27
C GLY A 136 -0.36 7.09 -15.98
N PRO A 137 0.74 6.85 -16.69
CA PRO A 137 1.43 7.88 -17.46
C PRO A 137 0.56 8.49 -18.56
N THR A 138 0.89 9.71 -18.96
CA THR A 138 0.26 10.40 -20.09
C THR A 138 0.70 9.78 -21.43
N ALA A 139 -0.08 10.02 -22.48
CA ALA A 139 0.19 9.48 -23.82
C ALA A 139 1.53 9.97 -24.44
N ASP A 140 2.07 11.07 -23.95
CA ASP A 140 3.36 11.61 -24.35
C ASP A 140 4.51 11.17 -23.43
N GLY A 141 4.28 10.24 -22.49
CA GLY A 141 5.34 9.57 -21.72
C GLY A 141 5.66 10.16 -20.34
N ARG A 142 4.92 11.18 -19.89
CA ARG A 142 5.13 11.84 -18.59
C ARG A 142 4.32 11.18 -17.47
N ILE A 143 4.86 11.22 -16.25
CA ILE A 143 4.11 10.87 -15.04
C ILE A 143 3.62 12.20 -14.44
N ILE A 144 2.32 12.36 -14.21
CA ILE A 144 1.78 13.62 -13.66
C ILE A 144 2.17 13.78 -12.19
N PRO A 145 2.18 15.02 -11.64
CA PRO A 145 2.57 15.28 -10.25
C PRO A 145 1.87 14.38 -9.22
N ALA A 146 0.56 14.13 -9.35
CA ALA A 146 -0.15 13.24 -8.42
C ALA A 146 0.40 11.80 -8.42
N PHE A 147 0.81 11.28 -9.59
CA PHE A 147 1.42 9.96 -9.71
C PHE A 147 2.92 9.95 -9.41
N GLN A 148 3.56 11.11 -9.23
CA GLN A 148 4.94 11.20 -8.70
C GLN A 148 4.93 11.34 -7.17
N GLU A 149 4.11 12.26 -6.66
CA GLU A 149 4.05 12.63 -5.25
C GLU A 149 3.63 11.45 -4.38
N ARG A 150 2.57 10.71 -4.76
CA ARG A 150 2.03 9.61 -3.94
C ARG A 150 3.04 8.47 -3.76
N PRO A 151 3.68 7.92 -4.82
CA PRO A 151 4.75 6.94 -4.62
C PRO A 151 5.93 7.48 -3.81
N VAL A 152 6.37 8.72 -4.04
CA VAL A 152 7.48 9.32 -3.26
C VAL A 152 7.12 9.44 -1.78
N GLN A 153 5.90 9.87 -1.43
CA GLN A 153 5.42 9.93 -0.05
C GLN A 153 5.38 8.55 0.60
N MET A 154 4.92 7.53 -0.11
CA MET A 154 4.98 6.15 0.37
C MET A 154 6.42 5.70 0.62
N GLY A 155 7.33 6.00 -0.31
CA GLY A 155 8.75 5.70 -0.17
C GLY A 155 9.42 6.40 1.01
N GLN A 156 9.08 7.68 1.25
CA GLN A 156 9.52 8.41 2.43
C GLN A 156 9.07 7.71 3.71
N TRP A 157 7.80 7.31 3.79
CA TRP A 157 7.30 6.57 4.94
C TRP A 157 7.98 5.19 5.10
N LEU A 158 8.16 4.46 4.00
CA LEU A 158 8.82 3.15 3.96
C LEU A 158 10.32 3.23 4.30
N SER A 159 10.98 4.37 4.06
CA SER A 159 12.38 4.56 4.45
C SER A 159 12.57 4.53 5.98
N VAL A 160 11.54 4.91 6.73
CA VAL A 160 11.53 4.90 8.20
C VAL A 160 10.90 3.60 8.74
N ASN A 161 9.78 3.19 8.16
CA ASN A 161 8.92 2.14 8.71
C ASN A 161 8.96 0.82 7.95
N GLY A 162 9.79 0.73 6.90
CA GLY A 162 9.86 -0.42 6.01
C GLY A 162 10.23 -1.73 6.71
N GLU A 163 10.87 -1.69 7.88
CA GLU A 163 11.11 -2.87 8.71
C GLU A 163 9.82 -3.64 9.05
N ALA A 164 8.72 -2.92 9.27
CA ALA A 164 7.41 -3.48 9.59
C ALA A 164 6.59 -3.93 8.35
N ILE A 165 7.14 -3.72 7.15
CA ILE A 165 6.47 -4.09 5.88
C ILE A 165 7.27 -5.16 5.16
N TYR A 166 8.55 -4.93 4.91
CA TYR A 166 9.36 -5.82 4.08
C TYR A 166 9.71 -7.12 4.81
N SER A 167 9.32 -8.24 4.19
CA SER A 167 9.57 -9.60 4.70
C SER A 167 8.97 -9.86 6.08
N THR A 168 7.93 -9.12 6.46
CA THR A 168 7.12 -9.45 7.64
C THR A 168 6.12 -10.56 7.30
N LYS A 169 5.51 -11.10 8.34
CA LYS A 169 4.43 -12.08 8.24
C LYS A 169 3.20 -11.54 8.96
N PRO A 170 1.99 -11.95 8.52
CA PRO A 170 0.78 -11.77 9.31
C PRO A 170 1.01 -12.27 10.72
N TRP A 171 0.72 -11.43 11.70
CA TRP A 171 0.69 -11.86 13.08
C TRP A 171 -0.64 -12.57 13.36
N ARG A 172 -0.79 -13.18 14.55
CA ARG A 172 -2.02 -13.93 14.91
C ARG A 172 -3.29 -13.07 14.87
N ALA A 173 -3.14 -11.75 15.05
CA ALA A 173 -4.18 -10.77 14.85
C ALA A 173 -3.75 -9.84 13.71
N GLN A 174 -4.66 -9.55 12.78
CA GLN A 174 -4.41 -8.63 11.66
C GLN A 174 -4.65 -7.17 12.09
N ASN A 175 -5.76 -6.93 12.79
CA ASN A 175 -6.22 -5.63 13.25
C ASN A 175 -6.43 -5.69 14.78
N ASP A 176 -6.21 -4.57 15.46
CA ASP A 176 -6.37 -4.54 16.92
C ASP A 176 -7.82 -4.63 17.37
N THR A 177 -8.03 -5.28 18.51
CA THR A 177 -9.35 -5.54 19.06
C THR A 177 -9.96 -4.33 19.77
N VAL A 178 -9.16 -3.33 20.13
CA VAL A 178 -9.59 -2.10 20.80
C VAL A 178 -9.43 -0.89 19.89
N THR A 179 -8.25 -0.71 19.30
CA THR A 179 -7.97 0.44 18.42
C THR A 179 -8.04 0.05 16.95
N LYS A 180 -9.20 0.25 16.32
CA LYS A 180 -9.52 -0.18 14.95
C LYS A 180 -8.53 0.30 13.88
N ASP A 181 -7.87 1.43 14.09
CA ASP A 181 -6.88 1.99 13.15
C ASP A 181 -5.46 1.46 13.37
N VAL A 182 -5.29 0.43 14.19
CA VAL A 182 -4.02 -0.27 14.41
C VAL A 182 -4.04 -1.64 13.74
N TRP A 183 -3.02 -1.89 12.93
CA TRP A 183 -2.81 -3.17 12.26
C TRP A 183 -1.47 -3.78 12.64
N TYR A 184 -1.35 -5.09 12.49
CA TYR A 184 -0.19 -5.83 12.95
C TYR A 184 0.52 -6.62 11.85
N THR A 185 1.84 -6.52 11.90
CA THR A 185 2.75 -7.45 11.21
C THR A 185 3.76 -7.99 12.23
N SER A 186 4.50 -9.02 11.87
CA SER A 186 5.53 -9.60 12.74
C SER A 186 6.76 -10.04 11.97
N LYS A 187 7.92 -10.01 12.62
CA LYS A 187 9.19 -10.49 12.07
C LYS A 187 10.11 -10.91 13.21
N ASN A 188 10.67 -12.12 13.12
CA ASN A 188 11.68 -12.63 14.06
C ASN A 188 11.29 -12.49 15.55
N GLY A 189 10.02 -12.70 15.90
CA GLY A 189 9.52 -12.59 17.28
C GLY A 189 9.12 -11.17 17.70
N THR A 190 9.47 -10.14 16.93
CA THR A 190 8.97 -8.78 17.10
C THR A 190 7.58 -8.62 16.46
N VAL A 191 6.69 -7.91 17.15
CA VAL A 191 5.39 -7.48 16.63
C VAL A 191 5.42 -5.99 16.34
N TYR A 192 4.91 -5.57 15.19
CA TYR A 192 4.81 -4.17 14.81
C TYR A 192 3.34 -3.75 14.83
N ALA A 193 2.99 -2.84 15.73
CA ALA A 193 1.69 -2.20 15.80
C ALA A 193 1.72 -0.91 14.96
N ILE A 194 1.05 -0.93 13.81
CA ILE A 194 1.03 0.16 12.84
C ILE A 194 -0.24 0.98 13.06
N ALA A 195 -0.11 2.10 13.75
CA ALA A 195 -1.18 3.05 14.02
C ALA A 195 -1.35 4.03 12.86
N LEU A 196 -2.51 4.04 12.22
CA LEU A 196 -2.84 4.96 11.12
C LEU A 196 -3.29 6.34 11.63
N VAL A 197 -3.56 6.48 12.92
CA VAL A 197 -3.89 7.73 13.60
C VAL A 197 -3.02 7.87 14.84
N TRP A 198 -2.41 9.04 15.05
CA TRP A 198 -1.62 9.28 16.25
C TRP A 198 -2.53 9.36 17.49
N PRO A 199 -2.17 8.72 18.62
CA PRO A 199 -2.93 8.82 19.86
C PRO A 199 -2.82 10.20 20.50
N PHE A 200 -3.60 11.18 20.03
CA PHE A 200 -3.57 12.56 20.54
C PHE A 200 -3.97 12.70 22.01
N SER A 201 -4.62 11.69 22.59
CA SER A 201 -4.89 11.59 24.03
C SER A 201 -3.63 11.36 24.89
N GLY A 202 -2.50 11.03 24.26
CA GLY A 202 -1.27 10.62 24.94
C GLY A 202 -1.21 9.12 25.23
N TYR A 203 -2.24 8.35 24.88
CA TYR A 203 -2.31 6.92 25.18
C TYR A 203 -2.83 6.11 24.00
N LEU A 204 -2.18 4.98 23.71
CA LEU A 204 -2.57 4.03 22.68
C LEU A 204 -2.95 2.68 23.31
N PRO A 205 -4.24 2.36 23.43
CA PRO A 205 -4.68 1.07 23.90
C PRO A 205 -4.54 0.01 22.80
N LEU A 206 -3.86 -1.09 23.10
CA LEU A 206 -3.66 -2.23 22.21
C LEU A 206 -4.21 -3.49 22.89
N GLY A 207 -5.32 -4.02 22.37
CA GLY A 207 -6.01 -5.15 22.98
C GLY A 207 -5.47 -6.52 22.58
N ALA A 208 -4.79 -6.64 21.44
CA ALA A 208 -4.30 -7.92 20.95
C ALA A 208 -2.97 -8.43 21.56
N PRO A 209 -1.99 -7.57 21.93
CA PRO A 209 -0.71 -8.01 22.51
C PRO A 209 -0.88 -8.59 23.91
N MET A 210 -0.26 -9.75 24.15
CA MET A 210 -0.12 -10.30 25.50
C MET A 210 1.28 -9.97 26.00
N TYR A 211 1.35 -9.17 27.06
CA TYR A 211 2.61 -8.71 27.62
C TYR A 211 3.29 -9.77 28.51
N THR A 212 4.60 -9.65 28.58
CA THR A 212 5.50 -10.25 29.57
C THR A 212 6.16 -9.15 30.41
N ASP A 213 6.84 -9.52 31.49
CA ASP A 213 7.61 -8.56 32.31
C ASP A 213 8.79 -7.95 31.53
N GLU A 214 9.25 -8.61 30.47
CA GLU A 214 10.32 -8.16 29.59
C GLU A 214 9.84 -7.27 28.43
N THR A 215 8.53 -7.04 28.29
CA THR A 215 7.95 -6.32 27.14
C THR A 215 8.56 -4.94 26.96
N GLN A 216 9.05 -4.68 25.75
CA GLN A 216 9.60 -3.38 25.38
C GLN A 216 8.80 -2.76 24.24
N VAL A 217 8.51 -1.47 24.40
CA VAL A 217 7.81 -0.68 23.38
C VAL A 217 8.73 0.42 22.90
N THR A 218 9.00 0.44 21.60
CA THR A 218 9.76 1.49 20.90
C THR A 218 8.97 1.99 19.68
N LEU A 219 9.42 3.07 19.05
CA LEU A 219 8.79 3.64 17.86
C LEU A 219 9.82 3.72 16.74
N LEU A 220 9.52 3.17 15.56
CA LEU A 220 10.45 3.24 14.43
C LEU A 220 10.72 4.69 14.04
N GLY A 221 11.99 5.02 13.82
CA GLY A 221 12.43 6.38 13.51
C GLY A 221 12.50 7.34 14.71
N TYR A 222 12.30 6.86 15.94
CA TYR A 222 12.40 7.66 17.15
C TYR A 222 13.35 7.00 18.18
N GLU A 223 14.20 7.81 18.80
CA GLU A 223 15.10 7.36 19.84
C GLU A 223 14.40 7.41 21.20
N GLY A 224 14.09 6.23 21.75
CA GLY A 224 13.54 6.11 23.08
C GLY A 224 12.62 4.91 23.24
N LYS A 225 12.31 4.59 24.49
CA LYS A 225 11.32 3.59 24.87
C LYS A 225 10.07 4.28 25.38
N PHE A 226 8.93 3.63 25.17
CA PHE A 226 7.63 4.06 25.65
C PHE A 226 7.24 3.19 26.84
N SER A 227 6.76 3.82 27.92
CA SER A 227 6.18 3.07 29.03
C SER A 227 4.80 2.54 28.65
N TRP A 228 4.38 1.48 29.32
CA TRP A 228 3.08 0.86 29.09
C TRP A 228 2.52 0.32 30.40
N LEU A 229 1.21 0.14 30.45
CA LEU A 229 0.49 -0.44 31.58
C LEU A 229 -0.39 -1.61 31.10
N PRO A 230 -0.58 -2.65 31.92
CA PRO A 230 -1.49 -3.74 31.58
C PRO A 230 -2.96 -3.26 31.59
N MET A 231 -3.76 -3.78 30.65
CA MET A 231 -5.20 -3.50 30.58
C MET A 231 -6.03 -4.62 31.26
N LEU A 232 -7.17 -4.26 31.86
CA LEU A 232 -8.03 -5.18 32.64
C LEU A 232 -8.54 -6.41 31.87
N LYS A 233 -8.68 -6.31 30.54
CA LYS A 233 -9.21 -7.39 29.68
C LYS A 233 -8.13 -8.07 28.83
N GLY A 234 -6.86 -7.95 29.23
CA GLY A 234 -5.71 -8.27 28.38
C GLY A 234 -5.35 -7.09 27.47
N GLY A 235 -4.15 -7.12 26.91
CA GLY A 235 -3.60 -5.98 26.18
C GLY A 235 -2.68 -5.07 27.00
N ILE A 236 -2.16 -4.06 26.33
CA ILE A 236 -1.30 -3.02 26.90
C ILE A 236 -1.82 -1.63 26.55
N LEU A 237 -1.68 -0.70 27.47
CA LEU A 237 -1.91 0.73 27.26
C LEU A 237 -0.55 1.41 27.14
N VAL A 238 -0.15 1.76 25.91
CA VAL A 238 1.13 2.44 25.65
C VAL A 238 0.98 3.93 25.97
N ASN A 239 1.88 4.47 26.79
CA ASN A 239 2.00 5.92 27.02
C ASN A 239 2.77 6.55 25.86
N ALA A 240 2.06 7.26 24.99
CA ALA A 240 2.56 7.88 23.77
C ALA A 240 2.38 9.41 23.84
N PRO A 241 3.23 10.12 24.60
CA PRO A 241 3.09 11.56 24.80
C PRO A 241 3.28 12.33 23.49
N CYS A 242 2.91 13.62 23.47
CA CYS A 242 3.18 14.48 22.33
C CYS A 242 4.69 14.57 22.07
N ILE A 243 5.11 14.19 20.86
CA ILE A 243 6.51 14.23 20.43
C ILE A 243 6.71 15.48 19.56
N PRO A 244 7.75 16.30 19.83
CA PRO A 244 8.11 17.41 18.96
C PRO A 244 8.31 16.97 17.50
N ALA A 245 7.77 17.73 16.55
CA ALA A 245 7.77 17.38 15.13
C ALA A 245 9.16 17.11 14.54
N ASN A 246 10.20 17.78 15.07
CA ASN A 246 11.59 17.56 14.63
C ASN A 246 12.18 16.20 15.10
N LYS A 247 11.58 15.56 16.12
CA LYS A 247 11.98 14.24 16.60
C LYS A 247 11.13 13.11 15.99
N LEU A 248 9.92 13.42 15.54
CA LEU A 248 9.01 12.44 14.95
C LEU A 248 9.26 12.31 13.44
N LYS A 249 10.12 11.36 13.06
CA LYS A 249 10.48 11.15 11.65
C LYS A 249 9.33 10.56 10.81
N SER A 250 8.51 9.71 11.42
CA SER A 250 7.37 9.09 10.74
C SER A 250 6.23 10.09 10.56
N LYS A 251 5.61 10.08 9.37
CA LYS A 251 4.45 10.91 9.00
C LYS A 251 3.28 10.01 8.63
N TRP A 252 2.05 10.50 8.77
CA TRP A 252 0.80 9.85 8.33
C TRP A 252 0.40 8.55 9.05
N ALA A 253 1.35 7.66 9.37
CA ALA A 253 1.17 6.47 10.19
C ALA A 253 2.42 6.21 11.03
N TRP A 254 2.28 5.52 12.16
CA TRP A 254 3.34 5.35 13.17
C TRP A 254 3.45 3.89 13.59
N VAL A 255 4.69 3.39 13.65
CA VAL A 255 4.94 1.97 13.92
C VAL A 255 5.58 1.79 15.28
N PHE A 256 4.79 1.30 16.23
CA PHE A 256 5.27 0.86 17.53
C PHE A 256 5.82 -0.55 17.41
N LYS A 257 7.08 -0.72 17.77
CA LYS A 257 7.77 -2.00 17.80
C LYS A 257 7.63 -2.58 19.21
N LEU A 258 7.03 -3.77 19.28
CA LEU A 258 6.74 -4.52 20.49
C LEU A 258 7.63 -5.76 20.51
N ASP A 259 8.58 -5.79 21.42
CA ASP A 259 9.45 -6.95 21.65
C ASP A 259 8.99 -7.70 22.91
N PHE A 260 9.17 -9.02 22.92
CA PHE A 260 8.76 -9.91 24.01
C PHE A 260 7.25 -9.90 24.31
N VAL A 261 6.44 -9.67 23.29
CA VAL A 261 4.98 -9.87 23.36
C VAL A 261 4.61 -11.17 22.64
N HIS A 262 3.58 -11.84 23.16
CA HIS A 262 2.96 -12.95 22.46
C HIS A 262 1.76 -12.45 21.71
#